data_AF-A0A0W0ZXS4-F1
#
_entry.id   AF-A0A0W0ZXS4-F1
#
_cell.length_a   1.000
_cell.length_b   1.000
_cell.length_c   1.000
_cell.angle_alpha   90.00
_cell.angle_beta   90.00
_cell.angle_gamma   90.00
#
_symmetry.space_group_name_H-M   'P 1'
#
loop_
_entity.id
_entity.type
_entity.pdbx_description
1 polymer ?
#
loop_
_entity_poly.entity_id
_entity_poly.type
_entity_poly.pdbx_seq_one_letter_code
_entity_poly.pdbx_strand_id
1 'polypeptide(L)' 'MNNNSYNGSNKLKLVKLGIDTKQEFILFIRSDCFICISEGFEIQARVMFG' A
#
# COMPACT_ATOMS: atom_id res chain seq x y z
N MET A 1 7.08 -26.75 -2.70
CA MET A 1 6.31 -25.55 -2.33
C MET A 1 6.77 -25.10 -0.95
N ASN A 2 7.50 -23.98 -0.88
CA ASN A 2 8.00 -23.46 0.40
C ASN A 2 6.90 -22.65 1.07
N ASN A 3 6.40 -23.20 2.18
CA ASN A 3 5.44 -22.57 3.07
C ASN A 3 6.16 -21.52 3.94
N ASN A 4 6.54 -20.39 3.35
CA ASN A 4 6.88 -19.21 4.13
C ASN A 4 5.57 -18.59 4.61
N SER A 5 5.03 -19.14 5.71
CA SER A 5 3.96 -18.51 6.47
C SER A 5 4.53 -17.21 7.05
N TYR A 6 4.32 -16.10 6.35
CA TYR A 6 4.64 -14.77 6.85
C TYR A 6 3.76 -14.50 8.07
N ASN A 7 4.27 -14.84 9.24
CA ASN A 7 3.67 -14.53 10.55
C ASN A 7 3.84 -13.04 10.89
N GLY A 8 3.73 -12.18 9.88
CA GLY A 8 3.78 -10.73 9.98
C GLY A 8 2.36 -10.23 9.91
N SER A 9 1.90 -9.50 10.93
CA SER A 9 0.60 -8.84 10.87
C SER A 9 0.51 -8.01 9.57
N ASN A 10 -0.49 -8.27 8.73
CA ASN A 10 -0.80 -7.48 7.52
C ASN A 10 -1.37 -6.09 7.87
N LYS A 11 -0.81 -5.45 8.90
CA LYS A 11 -1.22 -4.15 9.41
C LYS A 11 -0.44 -3.08 8.69
N LEU A 12 -1.14 -2.24 7.96
CA LEU A 12 -0.59 -0.99 7.47
C LEU A 12 -0.60 0.03 8.61
N LYS A 13 0.51 0.75 8.78
CA LYS A 13 0.60 1.89 9.69
C LYS A 13 0.76 3.15 8.85
N LEU A 14 -0.12 4.12 9.06
CA LEU A 14 0.03 5.43 8.45
C LEU A 14 1.20 6.16 9.11
N VAL A 15 2.14 6.62 8.29
CA VAL A 15 3.29 7.43 8.72
C VAL A 15 3.36 8.70 7.88
N LYS A 16 3.68 9.83 8.51
CA LYS A 16 3.87 11.09 7.80
C LYS A 16 5.26 11.13 7.19
N LEU A 17 5.34 11.18 5.87
CA LEU A 17 6.62 11.20 5.13
C LEU A 17 7.23 12.61 5.00
N GLY A 18 6.52 13.65 5.43
CA GLY A 18 6.96 15.04 5.25
C GLY A 18 6.85 15.55 3.81
N ILE A 19 6.18 14.80 2.93
CA ILE A 19 5.91 15.19 1.54
C ILE A 19 4.60 15.99 1.51
N ASP A 20 4.65 17.19 0.97
CA ASP A 20 3.46 17.99 0.68
C ASP A 20 3.05 17.79 -0.78
N THR A 21 1.95 17.07 -0.96
CA THR A 21 1.47 16.64 -2.28
C THR A 21 0.60 17.69 -2.98
N LYS A 22 0.34 18.85 -2.34
CA LYS A 22 -0.34 20.06 -2.83
C LYS A 22 -1.77 19.92 -3.39
N GLN A 23 -2.02 18.94 -4.27
CA GLN A 23 -3.23 18.84 -5.08
C GLN A 23 -4.14 17.68 -4.68
N GLU A 24 -3.56 16.53 -4.31
CA GLU A 24 -4.32 15.31 -4.00
C GLU A 24 -3.75 14.61 -2.75
N PHE A 25 -4.59 13.81 -2.09
CA PHE A 25 -4.14 12.90 -1.04
C PHE A 25 -3.43 11.71 -1.69
N ILE A 26 -2.10 11.68 -1.58
CA ILE A 26 -1.28 10.58 -2.12
C ILE A 26 -0.81 9.68 -0.99
N LEU A 27 -1.09 8.38 -1.11
CA LEU A 27 -0.50 7.35 -0.26
C LEU A 27 0.65 6.66 -0.99
N PHE A 28 1.81 6.61 -0.34
CA PHE A 28 2.92 5.77 -0.78
C PHE A 28 2.83 4.43 -0.04
N ILE A 29 2.66 3.36 -0.81
CA ILE A 29 2.53 2.00 -0.31
C ILE A 29 3.65 1.17 -0.94
N ARG A 30 4.26 0.27 -0.17
CA ARG A 30 5.24 -0.66 -0.73
C ARG A 30 4.56 -1.57 -1.75
N SER A 31 5.20 -1.75 -2.91
CA SER A 31 4.70 -2.59 -4.00
C SER A 31 4.54 -4.06 -3.60
N ASP A 32 5.31 -4.53 -2.62
CA ASP A 32 5.26 -5.90 -2.11
C ASP A 32 4.28 -6.10 -0.93
N CYS A 33 3.40 -5.12 -0.64
CA CYS A 33 2.39 -5.28 0.41
C CYS A 33 1.21 -6.15 -0.06
N PHE A 34 0.51 -6.76 0.91
CA PHE A 34 -0.64 -7.64 0.64
C PHE A 34 -1.71 -6.99 -0.24
N ILE A 35 -2.07 -5.73 0.02
CA ILE A 35 -3.11 -5.03 -0.75
C ILE A 35 -2.69 -4.84 -2.21
N CYS A 36 -1.46 -4.38 -2.47
CA CYS A 36 -0.96 -4.17 -3.83
C CYS A 36 -0.95 -5.48 -4.64
N ILE A 37 -0.55 -6.58 -3.99
CA ILE A 37 -0.53 -7.90 -4.63
C ILE A 37 -1.95 -8.43 -4.88
N SER A 38 -2.86 -8.30 -3.91
CA SER A 38 -4.22 -8.83 -4.00
C SER A 38 -5.10 -8.06 -4.98
N GLU A 39 -5.01 -6.73 -4.99
CA GLU A 39 -5.82 -5.87 -5.86
C GLU A 39 -5.17 -5.63 -7.23
N GLY A 40 -3.93 -6.10 -7.42
CA GLY A 40 -3.17 -5.88 -8.66
C GLY A 40 -2.85 -4.40 -8.88
N PHE A 41 -2.61 -3.63 -7.81
CA PHE A 41 -2.28 -2.21 -7.94
C PHE A 41 -0.91 -2.01 -8.58
N GLU A 42 -0.90 -1.27 -9.68
CA GLU A 42 0.30 -0.78 -10.34
C GLU A 42 0.67 0.65 -9.87
N ILE A 43 1.74 1.19 -10.44
CA ILE A 43 2.21 2.55 -10.17
C ILE A 43 1.09 3.55 -10.51
N GLN A 44 0.76 4.44 -9.57
CA GLN A 44 -0.28 5.49 -9.69
C GLN A 44 -1.74 5.00 -9.74
N ALA A 45 -2.09 3.91 -9.05
CA ALA A 45 -3.48 3.53 -8.86
C ALA A 45 -4.31 4.63 -8.16
N ARG A 46 -5.52 4.92 -8.71
CA ARG A 46 -6.51 5.83 -8.11
C ARG A 46 -7.69 5.02 -7.58
N VAL A 47 -7.99 5.17 -6.29
CA VAL A 47 -9.08 4.45 -5.63
C VAL A 47 -10.17 5.45 -5.26
N MET A 48 -11.42 5.12 -5.57
CA MET A 48 -12.59 5.90 -5.15
C MET A 48 -13.18 5.25 -3.90
N PHE A 49 -13.28 6.02 -2.82
CA PHE A 49 -14.04 5.61 -1.63
C PHE A 49 -15.47 6.12 -1.80
N GLY A 50 -16.44 5.20 -1.86
CA GLY A 50 -17.88 5.49 -1.92
C GLY A 50 -18.58 4.94 -0.70
#